data_AF-A0A9D9BCC7-F1
#
_entry.id   AF-A0A9D9BCC7-F1
#
_cell.length_a   1.000
_cell.length_b   1.000
_cell.length_c   1.000
_cell.angle_alpha   90.00
_cell.angle_beta   90.00
_cell.angle_gamma   90.00
#
_symmetry.space_group_name_H-M   'P 1'
#
loop_
_entity.id
_entity.type
_entity.pdbx_description
1 polymer ?
#
loop_
_entity_poly.entity_id
_entity_poly.type
_entity_poly.pdbx_seq_one_letter_code
_entity_poly.pdbx_strand_id
1 'polypeptide(L)' 'YALFVGHLADRYGSNKSFVGQWKPMKETTRGAVRNLQLRLEGLGHDVGGADGLIGFKTRRSIGKDQEKSGFFATCWVG' A
#
# COMPACT_ATOMS: atom_id res chain seq x y z
N TYR A 1 -11.40 5.38 -4.49
CA TYR A 1 -12.62 5.83 -5.18
C TYR A 1 -13.38 4.66 -5.81
N ALA A 2 -12.83 3.95 -6.79
CA ALA A 2 -13.55 2.87 -7.50
C ALA A 2 -14.19 1.81 -6.58
N LEU A 3 -13.48 1.38 -5.53
CA LEU A 3 -14.02 0.42 -4.55
C LEU A 3 -15.31 0.91 -3.86
N PHE A 4 -15.41 2.20 -3.56
CA PHE A 4 -16.60 2.78 -2.93
C PHE A 4 -17.79 2.77 -3.89
N VAL A 5 -17.58 3.15 -5.15
CA VAL A 5 -18.64 3.16 -6.17
C VAL A 5 -19.18 1.75 -6.41
N GLY A 6 -18.30 0.75 -6.54
CA GLY A 6 -18.70 -0.65 -6.66
C GLY A 6 -19.47 -1.11 -5.42
N HIS A 7 -18.97 -0.80 -4.22
CA HIS A 7 -19.63 -1.18 -2.98
C HIS A 7 -21.02 -0.52 -2.83
N LEU A 8 -21.17 0.73 -3.24
CA LEU A 8 -22.47 1.41 -3.24
C LEU A 8 -23.48 0.72 -4.15
N ALA A 9 -23.05 0.26 -5.33
CA ALA A 9 -23.90 -0.51 -6.23
C ALA A 9 -24.33 -1.85 -5.62
N ASP A 10 -23.41 -2.57 -4.95
CA ASP A 10 -23.73 -3.82 -4.23
C ASP A 10 -24.77 -3.59 -3.12
N ARG A 11 -24.64 -2.47 -2.41
CA ARG A 11 -25.58 -2.06 -1.36
C ARG A 11 -26.96 -1.74 -1.91
N TYR A 12 -27.03 -1.07 -3.06
CA TYR A 12 -28.30 -0.72 -3.69
C TYR A 12 -29.02 -1.94 -4.28
N GLY A 13 -28.31 -2.82 -5.00
CA GLY A 13 -28.94 -3.93 -5.73
C GLY A 13 -29.34 -5.11 -4.85
N SER A 14 -28.51 -5.48 -3.86
CA SER A 14 -28.75 -6.67 -3.03
C SER A 14 -28.35 -6.50 -1.57
N ASN A 15 -28.03 -5.28 -1.14
CA ASN A 15 -27.52 -4.96 0.20
C ASN A 15 -26.31 -5.81 0.65
N LYS A 16 -25.48 -6.25 -0.29
CA LYS A 16 -24.31 -7.10 0.02
C LYS A 16 -23.22 -6.28 0.70
N SER A 17 -22.65 -6.84 1.78
CA SER A 17 -21.48 -6.30 2.45
C SER A 17 -20.20 -7.01 2.03
N PHE A 18 -19.04 -6.41 2.36
CA PHE A 18 -17.79 -7.17 2.36
C PHE A 18 -17.90 -8.36 3.33
N VAL A 19 -17.44 -9.54 2.89
CA VAL A 19 -17.45 -10.77 3.72
C VAL A 19 -16.29 -10.74 4.73
N GLY A 20 -15.13 -10.25 4.30
CA GLY A 20 -13.94 -10.14 5.14
C GLY A 20 -13.93 -8.88 6.00
N GLN A 21 -13.35 -9.00 7.19
CA GLN A 21 -13.09 -7.86 8.06
C GLN A 21 -11.91 -7.03 7.56
N TRP A 22 -11.94 -5.73 7.84
CA TRP A 22 -10.81 -4.85 7.57
C TRP A 22 -9.67 -5.13 8.54
N LYS A 23 -8.45 -5.20 8.01
CA LYS A 23 -7.25 -5.23 8.85
C LYS A 23 -6.89 -3.81 9.28
N PRO A 24 -6.42 -3.61 10.52
CA PRO A 24 -5.91 -2.30 10.94
C PRO A 24 -4.71 -1.94 10.06
N MET A 25 -4.67 -0.69 9.59
CA MET A 25 -3.51 -0.14 8.91
C MET A 25 -2.90 0.97 9.75
N LYS A 26 -1.56 1.06 9.73
CA LYS A 26 -0.86 2.19 10.31
C LYS A 26 -1.11 3.42 9.46
N GLU A 27 -1.52 4.51 10.12
CA GLU A 27 -1.52 5.81 9.47
C GLU A 27 -0.09 6.16 9.05
N THR A 28 0.04 6.60 7.80
CA THR A 28 1.34 6.99 7.26
C THR A 28 1.25 8.43 6.81
N THR A 29 2.10 9.30 7.37
CA THR A 29 2.21 10.69 6.93
C THR A 29 3.04 10.77 5.66
N ARG A 30 2.86 11.84 4.87
CA ARG A 30 3.68 12.09 3.68
C ARG A 30 5.19 12.10 3.99
N GLY A 31 5.57 12.66 5.14
CA GLY A 31 6.95 12.66 5.63
C GLY A 31 7.47 11.25 5.96
N ALA A 32 6.64 10.41 6.58
CA ALA A 32 7.00 9.02 6.86
C ALA A 32 7.18 8.21 5.56
N VAL A 33 6.32 8.40 4.56
CA VAL A 33 6.48 7.78 3.24
C VAL A 33 7.78 8.22 2.58
N ARG A 34 8.11 9.51 2.65
CA ARG A 34 9.37 10.02 2.09
C ARG A 34 10.58 9.38 2.75
N ASN A 35 10.58 9.23 4.08
CA ASN A 35 11.66 8.56 4.79
C ASN A 35 11.78 7.07 4.40
N LEU A 36 10.66 6.38 4.20
CA LEU A 36 10.64 5.02 3.68
C LEU A 36 11.24 4.94 2.27
N GLN A 37 10.86 5.85 1.37
CA GLN A 37 11.39 5.91 0.01
C GLN A 37 12.91 6.12 0.01
N LEU A 38 13.43 7.07 0.81
CA LEU A 38 14.87 7.30 0.96
C LEU A 38 15.61 6.05 1.49
N ARG A 39 15.01 5.33 2.45
CA ARG A 39 15.57 4.06 2.94
C ARG A 39 15.62 3.02 1.84
N LEU A 40 14.55 2.86 1.07
CA LEU A 40 14.47 1.90 -0.03
C LEU A 40 15.50 2.23 -1.14
N GLU A 41 15.66 3.51 -1.47
CA GLU A 41 16.71 3.98 -2.39
C GLU A 41 18.11 3.66 -1.86
N GLY A 42 18.37 3.88 -0.57
CA GLY A 42 19.64 3.51 0.08
C GLY A 42 19.91 2.00 0.08
N LEU A 43 18.88 1.17 -0.01
CA LEU A 43 18.96 -0.29 -0.16
C LEU A 43 19.08 -0.73 -1.64
N GLY A 44 19.08 0.21 -2.58
CA GLY A 44 19.22 -0.05 -4.01
C GLY A 44 17.90 -0.29 -4.76
N HIS A 45 16.74 0.00 -4.15
CA HIS A 45 15.44 -0.14 -4.80
C HIS A 45 15.03 1.14 -5.55
N ASP A 46 14.56 1.00 -6.80
CA ASP A 46 13.95 2.09 -7.55
C ASP A 46 12.50 2.32 -7.10
N VAL A 47 12.29 3.41 -6.35
CA VAL A 47 10.96 3.87 -5.91
C VAL A 47 10.37 4.97 -6.79
N GLY A 48 11.11 5.47 -7.79
CA GLY A 48 10.70 6.59 -8.64
C GLY A 48 10.96 7.99 -8.07
N GLY A 49 11.61 8.09 -6.91
CA GLY A 49 11.89 9.34 -6.19
C GLY A 49 11.18 9.42 -4.83
N ALA A 50 11.79 10.15 -3.89
CA ALA A 50 11.28 10.35 -2.54
C ALA A 50 10.30 11.54 -2.41
N ASP A 51 9.13 11.42 -3.04
CA ASP A 51 8.06 12.44 -3.12
C ASP A 51 7.00 12.38 -1.99
N GLY A 52 7.05 11.33 -1.18
CA GLY A 52 6.11 11.02 -0.11
C GLY A 52 4.80 10.38 -0.56
N LEU A 53 4.70 9.92 -1.81
CA LEU A 53 3.52 9.27 -2.38
C LEU A 53 3.77 7.79 -2.64
N ILE A 54 2.83 6.94 -2.23
CA ILE A 54 2.95 5.48 -2.45
C ILE A 54 2.40 5.12 -3.83
N GLY A 55 3.23 5.30 -4.86
CA GLY A 55 2.95 4.90 -6.23
C GLY A 55 3.29 3.44 -6.54
N PHE A 56 3.12 3.04 -7.82
CA PHE A 56 3.43 1.68 -8.29
C PHE A 56 4.87 1.24 -7.97
N LYS A 57 5.86 2.09 -8.31
CA LYS A 57 7.28 1.79 -8.07
C LYS A 57 7.57 1.61 -6.58
N THR A 58 7.04 2.49 -5.73
CA THR A 58 7.17 2.38 -4.27
C THR A 58 6.58 1.06 -3.75
N ARG A 59 5.37 0.67 -4.17
CA ARG A 59 4.73 -0.60 -3.75
C ARG A 59 5.54 -1.82 -4.15
N ARG A 60 5.98 -1.87 -5.40
CA ARG A 60 6.83 -2.95 -5.91
C ARG A 60 8.11 -3.07 -5.09
N SER A 61 8.74 -1.95 -4.78
CA SER A 61 9.99 -1.91 -4.01
C SER A 61 9.80 -2.33 -2.55
N ILE A 62 8.68 -1.99 -1.92
CA ILE A 62 8.30 -2.52 -0.60
C ILE A 62 8.18 -4.05 -0.65
N GLY A 63 7.48 -4.61 -1.64
CA GLY A 63 7.33 -6.06 -1.79
C GLY A 63 8.67 -6.78 -1.95
N LYS A 64 9.57 -6.23 -2.78
CA LYS A 64 10.92 -6.77 -2.96
C LYS A 64 11.76 -6.72 -1.69
N ASP A 65 11.68 -5.63 -0.93
CA ASP A 65 12.38 -5.49 0.35
C ASP A 65 11.83 -6.47 1.39
N GLN A 66 10.51 -6.69 1.42
CA GLN A 66 9.85 -7.70 2.25
C GLN A 66 10.34 -9.11 1.92
N GLU A 67 10.34 -9.50 0.65
CA GLU A 67 10.85 -10.81 0.19
C GLU A 67 12.32 -11.01 0.55
N LYS A 68 13.15 -9.99 0.30
CA LYS A 68 14.58 -10.01 0.64
C LYS A 68 14.80 -10.18 2.15
N SER A 69 13.87 -9.66 2.96
CA SER A 69 13.88 -9.77 4.41
C SER A 69 13.21 -11.04 4.95
N GLY A 70 12.78 -11.96 4.07
CA GLY A 70 12.14 -13.23 4.44
C GLY A 70 10.66 -13.12 4.80
N PHE A 71 10.02 -11.99 4.52
CA PHE A 71 8.58 -11.78 4.72
C PHE A 71 7.80 -12.00 3.43
N PHE A 72 6.49 -12.23 3.57
CA PHE A 72 5.57 -12.25 2.44
C PHE A 72 5.43 -10.84 1.84
N ALA A 73 5.48 -10.73 0.50
CA ALA A 73 5.32 -9.46 -0.22
C ALA A 73 3.89 -8.93 -0.17
N THR A 74 3.54 -8.24 0.92
CA THR A 74 2.26 -7.53 1.00
C THR A 74 2.24 -6.31 0.07
N CYS A 75 3.40 -5.71 -0.22
CA CYS A 75 3.52 -4.45 -0.98
C CYS A 75 2.83 -3.25 -0.32
N TRP A 76 2.51 -3.38 0.98
CA TRP A 76 1.90 -2.34 1.81
C TRP A 76 2.84 -1.99 2.97
N VAL A 77 2.74 -0.75 3.44
CA VAL A 77 3.42 -0.31 4.66
C VAL A 77 2.65 -0.87 5.85
N GLY A 78 3.28 -1.72 6.65
CA GLY A 78 2.63 -2.38 7.79
C GLY A 78 3.23 -3.73 8.12
#